data_AF-A0A7X7ZQE2-F1
#
_entry.id   AF-A0A7X7ZQE2-F1
#
_cell.length_a   1.000
_cell.length_b   1.000
_cell.length_c   1.000
_cell.angle_alpha   90.00
_cell.angle_beta   90.00
_cell.angle_gamma   90.00
#
_symmetry.space_group_name_H-M   'P 1'
#
loop_
_entity.id
_entity.type
_entity.pdbx_description
1 polymer ?
#
loop_
_entity_poly.entity_id
_entity_poly.type
_entity_poly.pdbx_seq_one_letter_code
_entity_poly.pdbx_strand_id
1 'polypeptide(L)'
;MQISLLQAFLIGVVYYMGFVGTPWLIGCLGSLSTIQKPLVAGVLVGVILGDPIQGCIIGAAVQMPFIAYIFAGGAQPNDPGLAGTLGVALALAANLDPEAAVAISVPIALVGTIVNVIRMTLDVSFVHMIDAACEKGDMKKAVFLHIVPPQILCFVLCVVPVTLGCYYGVDAVTGLISVMQGRPLYTLEVIGGILPALGIAMNLRTLDRPGTLLWFVFGFMLSAYLGLGAMPVAIIGFIIAFFYVALEMKVEDTKRVEAVPATAVTTSASTSTVASDDSDDDFE
;
A
#
# COMPACT_ATOMS: atom_id res chain seq x y z
N MET A 1 -24.49 -13.36 6.49
CA MET A 1 -24.06 -14.79 6.41
C MET A 1 -23.39 -15.16 7.72
N GLN A 2 -23.63 -16.36 8.26
CA GLN A 2 -22.86 -16.82 9.41
C GLN A 2 -21.49 -17.33 8.94
N ILE A 3 -20.42 -16.71 9.43
CA ILE A 3 -19.05 -17.14 9.14
C ILE A 3 -18.72 -18.28 10.10
N SER A 4 -18.42 -19.46 9.56
CA SER A 4 -17.97 -20.57 10.40
C SER A 4 -16.60 -20.26 11.02
N LEU A 5 -16.32 -20.83 12.19
CA LEU A 5 -15.03 -20.64 12.86
C LEU A 5 -13.84 -21.07 11.99
N LEU A 6 -14.02 -22.06 11.13
CA LEU A 6 -13.02 -22.49 10.15
C LEU A 6 -12.79 -21.42 9.07
N GLN A 7 -13.85 -20.81 8.54
CA GLN A 7 -13.73 -19.71 7.57
C GLN A 7 -13.10 -18.47 8.19
N ALA A 8 -13.46 -18.12 9.43
CA ALA A 8 -12.85 -17.01 10.15
C ALA A 8 -11.34 -17.23 10.36
N PHE A 9 -10.93 -18.46 10.69
CA PHE A 9 -9.52 -18.82 10.81
C PHE A 9 -8.80 -18.73 9.46
N LEU A 10 -9.40 -19.21 8.37
CA LEU A 10 -8.82 -19.11 7.02
C LEU A 10 -8.65 -17.66 6.59
N ILE A 11 -9.58 -16.77 6.92
CA ILE A 11 -9.47 -15.33 6.65
C ILE A 11 -8.31 -14.72 7.46
N GLY A 12 -8.14 -15.13 8.73
CA GLY A 12 -6.97 -14.76 9.54
C GLY A 12 -5.65 -15.22 8.91
N VAL A 13 -5.62 -16.43 8.34
CA VAL A 13 -4.44 -16.95 7.62
C VAL A 13 -4.17 -16.18 6.33
N VAL A 14 -5.21 -15.78 5.59
CA VAL A 14 -5.05 -14.90 4.40
C VAL A 14 -4.47 -13.55 4.80
N TYR A 15 -4.94 -12.96 5.91
CA TYR A 15 -4.36 -11.73 6.43
C TYR A 15 -2.89 -11.91 6.83
N TYR A 16 -2.55 -12.97 7.54
CA TYR A 16 -1.14 -13.30 7.85
C TYR A 16 -0.28 -13.44 6.58
N MET A 17 -0.84 -14.04 5.53
CA MET A 17 -0.13 -14.23 4.26
C MET A 17 0.07 -12.93 3.47
N GLY A 18 -0.80 -11.93 3.70
CA GLY A 18 -0.72 -10.59 3.11
C GLY A 18 -0.11 -9.53 4.02
N PHE A 19 0.34 -9.92 5.21
CA PHE A 19 0.92 -9.00 6.17
C PHE A 19 2.37 -8.68 5.84
N VAL A 20 2.81 -7.46 6.17
CA VAL A 20 4.17 -6.95 5.93
C VAL A 20 5.17 -7.53 6.93
N GLY A 21 5.35 -8.84 6.87
CA GLY A 21 6.32 -9.58 7.68
C GLY A 21 6.53 -10.94 7.05
N THR A 22 7.70 -11.12 6.41
CA THR A 22 8.17 -12.28 5.64
C THR A 22 7.41 -13.60 5.92
N PRO A 23 6.22 -13.83 5.32
CA PRO A 23 5.49 -15.07 5.56
C PRO A 23 6.27 -16.22 4.94
N TRP A 24 6.40 -17.34 5.68
CA TRP A 24 7.24 -18.50 5.35
C TRP A 24 7.11 -18.99 3.90
N LEU A 25 5.96 -18.79 3.25
CA LEU A 25 5.64 -19.38 1.94
C LEU A 25 5.76 -18.42 0.75
N ILE A 26 5.72 -17.10 0.96
CA ILE A 26 5.51 -16.13 -0.15
C ILE A 26 6.60 -15.04 -0.18
N GLY A 27 7.42 -14.96 0.88
CA GLY A 27 8.49 -13.97 0.98
C GLY A 27 7.97 -12.53 1.06
N CYS A 28 8.90 -11.60 1.27
CA CYS A 28 8.56 -10.17 1.43
C CYS A 28 7.90 -9.60 0.15
N LEU A 29 8.39 -9.99 -1.03
CA LEU A 29 7.88 -9.49 -2.31
C LEU A 29 6.45 -9.94 -2.61
N GLY A 30 6.11 -11.22 -2.40
CA GLY A 30 4.77 -11.72 -2.75
C GLY A 30 3.69 -11.28 -1.75
N SER A 31 4.04 -11.07 -0.48
CA SER A 31 3.11 -10.51 0.51
C SER A 31 2.79 -9.04 0.21
N LEU A 32 3.83 -8.20 0.07
CA LEU A 32 3.70 -6.76 -0.20
C LEU A 32 3.07 -6.45 -1.57
N SER A 33 3.45 -7.19 -2.61
CA SER A 33 3.08 -6.81 -3.99
C SER A 33 1.73 -7.35 -4.42
N THR A 34 1.28 -8.45 -3.81
CA THR A 34 0.12 -9.22 -4.27
C THR A 34 -0.96 -9.33 -3.21
N ILE A 35 -0.69 -9.95 -2.05
CA ILE A 35 -1.77 -10.31 -1.10
C ILE A 35 -2.18 -9.12 -0.22
N GLN A 36 -1.27 -8.19 0.08
CA GLN A 36 -1.61 -7.00 0.87
C GLN A 36 -2.61 -6.08 0.15
N LYS A 37 -2.69 -6.14 -1.18
CA LYS A 37 -3.62 -5.31 -1.96
C LYS A 37 -5.07 -5.76 -1.71
N PRO A 38 -5.95 -4.85 -1.25
CA PRO A 38 -7.37 -5.15 -1.03
C PRO A 38 -8.08 -5.90 -2.16
N LEU A 39 -7.68 -5.69 -3.41
CA LEU A 39 -8.22 -6.42 -4.55
C LEU A 39 -7.96 -7.94 -4.43
N VAL A 40 -6.72 -8.34 -4.20
CA VAL A 40 -6.33 -9.77 -4.14
C VAL A 40 -6.80 -10.39 -2.83
N ALA A 41 -6.65 -9.68 -1.71
CA ALA A 41 -7.18 -10.09 -0.43
C ALA A 41 -8.70 -10.32 -0.49
N GLY A 42 -9.45 -9.39 -1.10
CA GLY A 42 -10.90 -9.47 -1.25
C GLY A 42 -11.35 -10.65 -2.12
N VAL A 43 -10.61 -10.97 -3.19
CA VAL A 43 -10.87 -12.18 -4.00
C VAL A 43 -10.66 -13.45 -3.17
N LEU A 44 -9.55 -13.56 -2.43
CA LEU A 44 -9.26 -14.73 -1.60
C LEU A 44 -10.31 -14.91 -0.50
N VAL A 45 -10.73 -13.81 0.14
CA VAL A 45 -11.80 -13.80 1.13
C VAL A 45 -13.14 -14.20 0.49
N GLY A 46 -13.46 -13.66 -0.69
CA GLY A 46 -14.65 -14.05 -1.47
C GLY A 46 -14.70 -15.54 -1.79
N VAL A 47 -13.57 -16.15 -2.15
CA VAL A 47 -13.46 -17.61 -2.36
C VAL A 47 -13.74 -18.38 -1.07
N ILE A 48 -13.25 -17.92 0.09
CA ILE A 48 -13.48 -18.57 1.39
C ILE A 48 -14.95 -18.48 1.83
N LEU A 49 -15.60 -17.34 1.54
CA LEU A 49 -17.00 -17.10 1.88
C LEU A 49 -18.00 -17.68 0.84
N GLY A 50 -17.54 -18.03 -0.36
CA GLY A 50 -18.35 -18.67 -1.41
C GLY A 50 -18.88 -17.74 -2.50
N ASP A 51 -18.52 -16.44 -2.47
CA ASP A 51 -18.82 -15.48 -3.54
C ASP A 51 -17.54 -14.72 -3.96
N PRO A 52 -16.77 -15.26 -4.93
CA PRO A 52 -15.56 -14.63 -5.39
C PRO A 52 -15.81 -13.37 -6.24
N ILE A 53 -16.98 -13.23 -6.86
CA ILE A 53 -17.28 -12.09 -7.73
C ILE A 53 -17.57 -10.87 -6.87
N GLN A 54 -18.45 -11.01 -5.88
CA GLN A 54 -18.73 -9.93 -4.94
C GLN A 54 -17.49 -9.57 -4.11
N GLY A 55 -16.68 -10.56 -3.70
CA GLY A 55 -15.39 -10.31 -3.05
C GLY A 55 -14.42 -9.50 -3.92
N CYS A 56 -14.39 -9.75 -5.24
CA CYS A 56 -13.59 -8.97 -6.19
C CYS A 56 -14.09 -7.52 -6.32
N ILE A 57 -15.40 -7.32 -6.45
CA ILE A 57 -16.01 -5.99 -6.62
C ILE A 57 -15.77 -5.14 -5.36
N ILE A 58 -16.05 -5.69 -4.18
CA ILE A 58 -15.83 -5.00 -2.91
C ILE A 58 -14.33 -4.76 -2.68
N GLY A 59 -13.48 -5.76 -2.94
CA GLY A 59 -12.03 -5.62 -2.85
C GLY A 59 -11.46 -4.56 -3.78
N ALA A 60 -11.99 -4.43 -5.00
CA ALA A 60 -11.63 -3.37 -5.94
C ALA A 60 -12.03 -1.99 -5.42
N ALA A 61 -13.24 -1.85 -4.87
CA ALA A 61 -13.69 -0.59 -4.28
C ALA A 61 -12.82 -0.18 -3.09
N VAL A 62 -12.53 -1.12 -2.18
CA VAL A 62 -11.65 -0.88 -1.01
C VAL A 62 -10.22 -0.57 -1.44
N GLN A 63 -9.74 -1.08 -2.58
CA GLN A 63 -8.40 -0.77 -3.09
C GLN A 63 -8.24 0.69 -3.51
N MET A 64 -9.30 1.34 -4.01
CA MET A 64 -9.22 2.65 -4.65
C MET A 64 -8.68 3.76 -3.74
N PRO A 65 -9.14 3.92 -2.48
CA PRO A 65 -8.56 4.90 -1.55
C PRO A 65 -7.09 4.64 -1.23
N PHE A 66 -6.65 3.38 -1.27
CA PHE A 66 -5.29 2.96 -0.96
C PHE A 66 -4.38 2.91 -2.19
N ILE A 67 -4.77 3.47 -3.34
CA ILE A 67 -3.92 3.52 -4.55
C ILE A 67 -2.65 4.33 -4.33
N ALA A 68 -2.72 5.41 -3.55
CA ALA A 68 -1.57 6.27 -3.23
C ALA A 68 -0.78 5.82 -1.99
N TYR A 69 -1.01 4.58 -1.55
CA TYR A 69 -0.37 4.08 -0.35
C TYR A 69 1.13 3.89 -0.56
N ILE A 70 1.92 4.63 0.21
CA ILE A 70 3.38 4.56 0.21
C ILE A 70 3.86 4.42 1.66
N PHE A 71 4.88 3.58 1.84
CA PHE A 71 5.59 3.43 3.10
C PHE A 71 6.75 4.42 3.17
N ALA A 72 6.71 5.37 4.11
CA ALA A 72 7.81 6.28 4.38
C ALA A 72 8.23 6.16 5.85
N GLY A 73 9.52 5.95 6.12
CA GLY A 73 10.08 6.03 7.48
C GLY A 73 9.67 4.91 8.46
N GLY A 74 9.24 3.75 7.98
CA GLY A 74 8.92 2.59 8.84
C GLY A 74 7.58 2.64 9.58
N ALA A 75 6.89 3.79 9.57
CA ALA A 75 5.53 3.90 10.08
C ALA A 75 4.52 3.68 8.94
N GLN A 76 3.60 2.73 9.12
CA GLN A 76 2.51 2.48 8.18
C GLN A 76 1.35 3.41 8.56
N PRO A 77 0.94 4.40 7.74
CA PRO A 77 -0.16 5.30 8.11
C PRO A 77 -1.50 4.57 8.23
N ASN A 78 -1.68 3.53 7.42
CA ASN A 78 -2.87 2.69 7.34
C ASN A 78 -2.45 1.26 6.98
N ASP A 79 -3.21 0.25 7.39
CA ASP A 79 -3.02 -1.13 6.96
C ASP A 79 -4.05 -1.54 5.89
N PRO A 80 -3.69 -1.48 4.58
CA PRO A 80 -4.59 -1.88 3.51
C PRO A 80 -4.83 -3.41 3.48
N GLY A 81 -3.92 -4.21 4.04
CA GLY A 81 -4.10 -5.67 4.11
C GLY A 81 -5.25 -6.06 5.04
N LEU A 82 -5.38 -5.35 6.17
CA LEU A 82 -6.49 -5.57 7.10
C LEU A 82 -7.82 -5.08 6.54
N ALA A 83 -7.80 -3.93 5.86
CA ALA A 83 -8.98 -3.41 5.15
C ALA A 83 -9.46 -4.40 4.07
N GLY A 84 -8.53 -4.94 3.31
CA GLY A 84 -8.77 -5.90 2.22
C GLY A 84 -9.23 -7.29 2.66
N THR A 85 -8.95 -7.66 3.91
CA THR A 85 -9.31 -8.98 4.45
C THR A 85 -10.52 -8.89 5.37
N LEU A 86 -10.36 -8.27 6.53
CA LEU A 86 -11.41 -8.15 7.54
C LEU A 86 -12.53 -7.20 7.09
N GLY A 87 -12.18 -6.06 6.48
CA GLY A 87 -13.16 -5.12 5.95
C GLY A 87 -14.04 -5.73 4.86
N VAL A 88 -13.41 -6.40 3.88
CA VAL A 88 -14.14 -7.11 2.81
C VAL A 88 -14.95 -8.29 3.36
N ALA A 89 -14.41 -9.08 4.30
CA ALA A 89 -15.13 -10.21 4.90
C ALA A 89 -16.42 -9.75 5.60
N LEU A 90 -16.34 -8.66 6.38
CA LEU A 90 -17.49 -8.11 7.09
C LEU A 90 -18.50 -7.48 6.14
N ALA A 91 -18.03 -6.76 5.12
CA ALA A 91 -18.90 -6.17 4.11
C ALA A 91 -19.64 -7.23 3.28
N LEU A 92 -18.94 -8.30 2.89
CA LEU A 92 -19.53 -9.42 2.16
C LEU A 92 -20.55 -10.18 3.03
N ALA A 93 -20.23 -10.42 4.31
CA ALA A 93 -21.13 -11.10 5.23
C ALA A 93 -22.40 -10.28 5.54
N ALA A 94 -22.30 -8.96 5.51
CA ALA A 94 -23.40 -8.03 5.70
C ALA A 94 -24.15 -7.67 4.41
N ASN A 95 -23.72 -8.15 3.23
CA ASN A 95 -24.25 -7.79 1.91
C ASN A 95 -24.32 -6.27 1.69
N LEU A 96 -23.20 -5.58 1.94
CA LEU A 96 -23.09 -4.15 1.74
C LEU A 96 -22.76 -3.79 0.30
N ASP A 97 -23.25 -2.62 -0.11
CA ASP A 97 -22.81 -1.96 -1.34
C ASP A 97 -21.32 -1.60 -1.26
N PRO A 98 -20.61 -1.56 -2.40
CA PRO A 98 -19.16 -1.31 -2.43
C PRO A 98 -18.75 0.00 -1.75
N GLU A 99 -19.56 1.05 -1.86
CA GLU A 99 -19.30 2.37 -1.26
C GLU A 99 -19.40 2.32 0.28
N ALA A 100 -20.42 1.63 0.81
CA ALA A 100 -20.56 1.40 2.24
C ALA A 100 -19.44 0.51 2.77
N ALA A 101 -19.00 -0.49 1.98
CA ALA A 101 -17.88 -1.35 2.32
C ALA A 101 -16.58 -0.56 2.47
N VAL A 102 -16.32 0.41 1.58
CA VAL A 102 -15.17 1.32 1.69
C VAL A 102 -15.23 2.12 2.98
N ALA A 103 -16.40 2.69 3.31
CA ALA A 103 -16.57 3.52 4.50
C ALA A 103 -16.30 2.77 5.81
N ILE A 104 -16.65 1.48 5.90
CA ILE A 104 -16.38 0.64 7.08
C ILE A 104 -14.93 0.12 7.07
N SER A 105 -14.36 -0.13 5.89
CA SER A 105 -13.01 -0.70 5.77
C SER A 105 -11.91 0.29 6.12
N VAL A 106 -12.10 1.59 5.89
CA VAL A 106 -11.09 2.61 6.21
C VAL A 106 -10.79 2.72 7.72
N PRO A 107 -11.77 2.82 8.63
CA PRO A 107 -11.52 2.76 10.07
C PRO A 107 -10.86 1.45 10.52
N ILE A 108 -11.25 0.32 9.93
CA ILE A 108 -10.63 -0.98 10.22
C ILE A 108 -9.14 -0.97 9.86
N ALA A 109 -8.79 -0.36 8.72
CA ALA A 109 -7.39 -0.19 8.29
C ALA A 109 -6.54 0.57 9.33
N LEU A 110 -7.13 1.57 10.00
CA LEU A 110 -6.45 2.36 11.02
C LEU A 110 -6.19 1.55 12.30
N VAL A 111 -7.13 0.67 12.68
CA VAL A 111 -6.92 -0.27 13.80
C VAL A 111 -5.75 -1.21 13.50
N GLY A 112 -5.60 -1.64 12.25
CA GLY A 112 -4.47 -2.46 11.81
C GLY A 112 -3.12 -1.78 12.02
N THR A 113 -3.03 -0.47 11.81
CA THR A 113 -1.82 0.31 12.13
C THR A 113 -1.44 0.19 13.60
N ILE A 114 -2.40 0.26 14.52
CA ILE A 114 -2.15 0.15 15.97
C ILE A 114 -1.62 -1.24 16.30
N VAL A 115 -2.24 -2.29 15.74
CA VAL A 115 -1.77 -3.68 15.90
C VAL A 115 -0.33 -3.83 15.40
N ASN A 116 -0.01 -3.22 14.25
CA ASN A 116 1.35 -3.25 13.72
C ASN A 116 2.36 -2.50 14.62
N VAL A 117 2.00 -1.37 15.21
CA VAL A 117 2.87 -0.64 16.16
C VAL A 117 3.14 -1.48 17.42
N ILE A 118 2.12 -2.17 17.95
CA ILE A 118 2.29 -3.10 19.08
C ILE A 118 3.24 -4.23 18.69
N ARG A 119 3.09 -4.80 17.50
CA ARG A 119 3.98 -5.83 16.98
C ARG A 119 5.43 -5.34 16.88
N MET A 120 5.65 -4.18 16.28
CA MET A 120 6.99 -3.57 16.19
C MET A 120 7.61 -3.34 17.57
N THR A 121 6.79 -2.95 18.56
CA THR A 121 7.24 -2.75 19.95
C THR A 121 7.66 -4.08 20.60
N LEU A 122 6.91 -5.15 20.38
CA LEU A 122 7.24 -6.48 20.90
C LEU A 122 8.47 -7.09 20.20
N ASP A 123 8.63 -6.82 18.90
CA ASP A 123 9.78 -7.30 18.11
C ASP A 123 11.12 -6.77 18.65
N VAL A 124 11.14 -5.58 19.28
CA VAL A 124 12.34 -5.03 19.96
C VAL A 124 12.88 -5.97 21.04
N SER A 125 12.03 -6.74 21.72
CA SER A 125 12.48 -7.71 22.73
C SER A 125 13.30 -8.83 22.12
N PHE A 126 12.95 -9.28 20.91
CA PHE A 126 13.69 -10.31 20.19
C PHE A 126 15.03 -9.78 19.64
N VAL A 127 15.10 -8.50 19.26
CA VAL A 127 16.35 -7.86 18.82
C VAL A 127 17.39 -7.90 19.95
N HIS A 128 17.02 -7.51 21.18
CA HIS A 128 17.94 -7.60 22.32
C HIS A 128 18.41 -9.04 22.61
N MET A 129 17.56 -10.04 22.36
CA MET A 129 17.95 -11.45 22.50
C MET A 129 18.90 -11.91 21.39
N ILE A 130 18.78 -11.36 20.19
CA ILE A 130 19.71 -11.59 19.07
C ILE A 130 21.07 -10.98 19.38
N ASP A 131 21.11 -9.75 19.90
CA ASP A 131 22.36 -9.08 20.28
C ASP A 131 23.13 -9.92 21.32
N ALA A 132 22.43 -10.42 22.34
CA ALA A 132 23.02 -11.32 23.36
C ALA A 132 23.49 -12.68 22.80
N ALA A 133 22.93 -13.14 21.68
CA ALA A 133 23.37 -14.36 20.99
C ALA A 133 24.60 -14.09 20.09
N CYS A 134 24.66 -12.91 19.46
CA CYS A 134 25.79 -12.42 18.68
C CYS A 134 27.04 -12.21 19.53
N GLU A 135 26.90 -11.65 20.74
CA GLU A 135 28.01 -11.51 21.71
C GLU A 135 28.63 -12.85 22.11
N LYS A 136 27.84 -13.93 22.08
CA LYS A 136 28.28 -15.30 22.39
C LYS A 136 28.85 -16.03 21.16
N GLY A 137 28.87 -15.40 19.99
CA GLY A 137 29.37 -15.97 18.73
C GLY A 137 28.50 -17.09 18.15
N ASP A 138 27.26 -17.28 18.63
CA ASP A 138 26.38 -18.36 18.19
C ASP A 138 25.44 -17.89 17.07
N MET A 139 25.98 -17.81 15.85
CA MET A 139 25.26 -17.34 14.67
C MET A 139 24.03 -18.20 14.34
N LYS A 140 24.04 -19.49 14.70
CA LYS A 140 22.89 -20.38 14.47
C LYS A 140 21.71 -19.99 15.35
N LYS A 141 21.97 -19.62 16.60
CA LYS A 141 20.93 -19.10 17.50
C LYS A 141 20.44 -17.73 17.06
N ALA A 142 21.33 -16.83 16.63
CA ALA A 142 20.94 -15.52 16.12
C ALA A 142 19.97 -15.63 14.92
N VAL A 143 20.27 -16.50 13.95
CA VAL A 143 19.39 -16.75 12.79
C VAL A 143 18.05 -17.36 13.22
N PHE A 144 18.06 -18.31 14.15
CA PHE A 144 16.82 -18.90 14.67
C PHE A 144 15.94 -17.86 15.39
N LEU A 145 16.53 -17.02 16.25
CA LEU A 145 15.82 -15.97 16.97
C LEU A 145 15.31 -14.84 16.06
N HIS A 146 15.98 -14.61 14.93
CA HIS A 146 15.52 -13.65 13.93
C HIS A 146 14.32 -14.17 13.12
N ILE A 147 14.29 -15.47 12.81
CA ILE A 147 13.29 -16.05 11.88
C ILE A 147 12.07 -16.60 12.60
N VAL A 148 12.23 -17.30 13.72
CA VAL A 148 11.16 -18.14 14.30
C VAL A 148 10.27 -17.37 15.29
N PRO A 149 10.81 -16.71 16.33
CA PRO A 149 9.99 -16.01 17.33
C PRO A 149 9.18 -14.83 16.78
N PRO A 150 9.76 -13.89 15.99
CA PRO A 150 9.00 -12.76 15.43
C PRO A 150 7.88 -13.23 14.51
N GLN A 151 8.09 -14.34 13.82
CA GLN A 151 7.13 -14.88 12.87
C GLN A 151 5.95 -15.59 13.54
N ILE A 152 6.21 -16.30 14.65
CA ILE A 152 5.15 -16.88 15.48
C ILE A 152 4.35 -15.76 16.14
N LEU A 153 5.04 -14.72 16.65
CA LEU A 153 4.37 -13.56 17.23
C LEU A 153 3.48 -12.87 16.19
N CYS A 154 4.00 -12.64 14.99
CA CYS A 154 3.25 -12.09 13.86
C CYS A 154 2.02 -12.95 13.52
N PHE A 155 2.18 -14.27 13.47
CA PHE A 155 1.06 -15.19 13.22
C PHE A 155 -0.03 -15.04 14.28
N VAL A 156 0.34 -15.06 15.56
CA VAL A 156 -0.64 -14.94 16.65
C VAL A 156 -1.31 -13.56 16.65
N LEU A 157 -0.55 -12.48 16.51
CA LEU A 157 -1.06 -11.12 16.52
C LEU A 157 -1.89 -10.75 15.29
N CYS A 158 -1.68 -11.41 14.15
CA CYS A 158 -2.48 -11.18 12.95
C CYS A 158 -3.70 -12.10 12.90
N VAL A 159 -3.51 -13.40 13.12
CA VAL A 159 -4.56 -14.40 12.95
C VAL A 159 -5.61 -14.31 14.06
N VAL A 160 -5.21 -14.13 15.32
CA VAL A 160 -6.16 -14.16 16.44
C VAL A 160 -7.13 -12.99 16.39
N PRO A 161 -6.71 -11.72 16.25
CA PRO A 161 -7.63 -10.58 16.20
C PRO A 161 -8.52 -10.60 14.96
N VAL A 162 -7.99 -11.02 13.80
CA VAL A 162 -8.79 -11.12 12.57
C VAL A 162 -9.81 -12.25 12.65
N THR A 163 -9.44 -13.39 13.21
CA THR A 163 -10.38 -14.51 13.40
C THR A 163 -11.50 -14.11 14.36
N LEU A 164 -11.17 -13.48 15.49
CA LEU A 164 -12.17 -12.99 16.45
C LEU A 164 -13.04 -11.89 15.87
N GLY A 165 -12.42 -10.92 15.16
CA GLY A 165 -13.11 -9.83 14.49
C GLY A 165 -14.02 -10.33 13.37
N CYS A 166 -13.65 -11.38 12.66
CA CYS A 166 -14.47 -11.97 11.61
C CYS A 166 -15.62 -12.80 12.19
N TYR A 167 -15.40 -13.55 13.27
CA TYR A 167 -16.44 -14.37 13.89
C TYR A 167 -17.48 -13.55 14.66
N TYR A 168 -17.04 -12.60 15.50
CA TYR A 168 -17.95 -11.76 16.30
C TYR A 168 -18.33 -10.45 15.61
N GLY A 169 -17.54 -9.99 14.64
CA GLY A 169 -17.77 -8.70 14.00
C GLY A 169 -18.95 -8.70 13.04
N VAL A 170 -19.39 -9.86 12.51
CA VAL A 170 -20.57 -9.91 11.63
C VAL A 170 -21.81 -9.42 12.36
N ASP A 171 -22.04 -9.89 13.59
CA ASP A 171 -23.19 -9.48 14.40
C ASP A 171 -23.07 -8.01 14.85
N ALA A 172 -21.86 -7.56 15.19
CA ALA A 172 -21.60 -6.17 15.55
C ALA A 172 -21.83 -5.21 14.36
N VAL A 173 -21.34 -5.56 13.17
CA VAL A 173 -21.46 -4.76 11.96
C VAL A 173 -22.89 -4.76 11.45
N THR A 174 -23.56 -5.92 11.39
CA THR A 174 -24.98 -5.99 11.00
C THR A 174 -25.88 -5.28 11.99
N GLY A 175 -25.60 -5.37 13.30
CA GLY A 175 -26.28 -4.59 14.32
C GLY A 175 -26.10 -3.09 14.13
N LEU A 176 -24.87 -2.63 13.89
CA LEU A 176 -24.57 -1.22 13.60
C LEU A 176 -25.31 -0.74 12.35
N ILE A 177 -25.29 -1.52 11.27
CA ILE A 177 -26.00 -1.18 10.02
C ILE A 177 -27.50 -1.10 10.25
N SER A 178 -28.08 -2.04 11.01
CA SER A 178 -29.53 -2.07 11.30
C SER A 178 -29.98 -0.81 12.06
N VAL A 179 -29.14 -0.28 12.95
CA VAL A 179 -29.38 0.98 13.68
C VAL A 179 -29.15 2.21 12.80
N MET A 180 -28.25 2.11 11.82
CA MET A 180 -27.88 3.20 10.91
C MET A 180 -28.74 3.27 9.64
N GLN A 181 -29.70 2.36 9.44
CA GLN A 181 -30.58 2.38 8.27
C GLN A 181 -31.30 3.74 8.15
N GLY A 182 -31.12 4.39 6.99
CA GLY A 182 -31.62 5.73 6.70
C GLY A 182 -30.52 6.70 6.27
N ARG A 183 -30.65 7.97 6.67
CA ARG A 183 -29.71 9.06 6.32
C ARG A 183 -28.25 8.82 6.72
N PRO A 184 -27.92 8.17 7.86
CA PRO A 184 -26.53 7.95 8.25
C PRO A 184 -25.77 7.02 7.31
N LEU A 185 -26.38 5.89 6.93
CA LEU A 185 -25.76 4.94 5.99
C LEU A 185 -25.55 5.56 4.61
N TYR A 186 -26.55 6.28 4.08
CA TYR A 186 -26.42 7.01 2.83
C TYR A 186 -25.29 8.07 2.87
N THR A 187 -25.11 8.72 4.01
CA THR A 187 -24.00 9.69 4.18
C THR A 187 -22.64 8.99 4.15
N LEU A 188 -22.53 7.82 4.78
CA LEU A 188 -21.31 6.99 4.71
C LEU A 188 -21.03 6.50 3.28
N GLU A 189 -22.04 6.11 2.53
CA GLU A 189 -21.91 5.73 1.12
C GLU A 189 -21.39 6.89 0.26
N VAL A 190 -21.96 8.09 0.42
CA VAL A 190 -21.49 9.28 -0.30
C VAL A 190 -20.04 9.63 0.05
N ILE A 191 -19.67 9.57 1.34
CA ILE A 191 -18.28 9.76 1.78
C ILE A 191 -17.39 8.66 1.18
N GLY A 192 -17.85 7.41 1.23
CA GLY A 192 -17.22 6.23 0.65
C GLY A 192 -16.90 6.40 -0.84
N GLY A 193 -17.84 6.94 -1.61
CA GLY A 193 -17.69 7.21 -3.03
C GLY A 193 -16.69 8.33 -3.37
N ILE A 194 -16.40 9.24 -2.44
CA ILE A 194 -15.42 10.32 -2.62
C ILE A 194 -13.99 9.86 -2.26
N LEU A 195 -13.83 8.86 -1.39
CA LEU A 195 -12.51 8.38 -0.94
C LEU A 195 -11.57 7.93 -2.08
N PRO A 196 -12.03 7.28 -3.17
CA PRO A 196 -11.21 7.04 -4.36
C PRO A 196 -10.56 8.30 -4.94
N ALA A 197 -11.28 9.41 -4.96
CA ALA A 197 -10.75 10.68 -5.49
C ALA A 197 -9.63 11.23 -4.58
N LEU A 198 -9.74 11.04 -3.27
CA LEU A 198 -8.67 11.39 -2.32
C LEU A 198 -7.40 10.58 -2.57
N GLY A 199 -7.54 9.27 -2.86
CA GLY A 199 -6.40 8.42 -3.26
C GLY A 199 -5.68 8.96 -4.49
N ILE A 200 -6.42 9.32 -5.55
CA ILE A 200 -5.83 9.91 -6.76
C ILE A 200 -5.13 11.25 -6.45
N ALA A 201 -5.75 12.09 -5.61
CA ALA A 201 -5.19 13.38 -5.21
C ALA A 201 -3.88 13.23 -4.41
N MET A 202 -3.81 12.26 -3.50
CA MET A 202 -2.58 11.94 -2.77
C MET A 202 -1.46 11.50 -3.72
N ASN A 203 -1.77 10.67 -4.72
CA ASN A 203 -0.79 10.26 -5.73
C ASN A 203 -0.28 11.45 -6.55
N LEU A 204 -1.18 12.35 -6.98
CA LEU A 204 -0.79 13.57 -7.68
C LEU A 204 0.11 14.48 -6.84
N ARG A 205 -0.18 14.61 -5.54
CA ARG A 205 0.65 15.39 -4.60
C ARG A 205 2.06 14.82 -4.49
N THR A 206 2.24 13.49 -4.54
CA THR A 206 3.58 12.89 -4.48
C THR A 206 4.43 13.14 -5.71
N LEU A 207 3.83 13.50 -6.85
CA LEU A 207 4.53 13.78 -8.11
C LEU A 207 5.03 15.23 -8.23
N ASP A 208 4.93 16.03 -7.16
CA ASP A 208 5.05 17.49 -7.10
C ASP A 208 6.14 18.09 -8.03
N ARG A 209 5.75 18.30 -9.28
CA ARG A 209 6.58 18.90 -10.33
C ARG A 209 5.79 19.96 -11.07
N PRO A 210 6.44 21.08 -11.45
CA PRO A 210 5.79 22.13 -12.22
C PRO A 210 5.27 21.55 -13.54
N GLY A 211 3.97 21.70 -13.79
CA GLY A 211 3.30 21.20 -15.00
C GLY A 211 2.56 19.86 -14.87
N THR A 212 2.70 19.12 -13.77
CA THR A 212 1.97 17.84 -13.54
C THR A 212 0.46 18.03 -13.57
N LEU A 213 -0.05 19.13 -13.00
CA LEU A 213 -1.48 19.47 -13.02
C LEU A 213 -2.01 19.65 -14.45
N LEU A 214 -1.21 20.24 -15.35
CA LEU A 214 -1.59 20.49 -16.74
C LEU A 214 -1.78 19.16 -17.49
N TRP A 215 -0.84 18.22 -17.31
CA TRP A 215 -0.94 16.87 -17.87
C TRP A 215 -2.12 16.08 -17.29
N PHE A 216 -2.41 16.25 -15.99
CA PHE A 216 -3.57 15.64 -15.37
C PHE A 216 -4.89 16.16 -15.96
N VAL A 217 -5.04 17.48 -16.10
CA VAL A 217 -6.24 18.08 -16.70
C VAL A 217 -6.41 17.65 -18.16
N PHE A 218 -5.31 17.53 -18.91
CA PHE A 218 -5.35 16.99 -20.27
C PHE A 218 -5.89 15.55 -20.29
N GLY A 219 -5.34 14.65 -19.46
CA GLY A 219 -5.84 13.28 -19.34
C GLY A 219 -7.30 13.20 -18.89
N PHE A 220 -7.71 14.08 -17.97
CA PHE A 220 -9.11 14.21 -17.53
C PHE A 220 -10.03 14.61 -18.68
N MET A 221 -9.62 15.58 -19.50
CA MET A 221 -10.38 15.99 -20.69
C MET A 221 -10.52 14.85 -21.70
N LEU A 222 -9.46 14.06 -21.93
CA LEU A 222 -9.53 12.88 -22.79
C LEU A 222 -10.53 11.85 -22.25
N SER A 223 -10.48 11.56 -20.95
CA SER A 223 -11.41 10.61 -20.32
C SER A 223 -12.87 11.10 -20.35
N ALA A 224 -13.12 12.36 -19.98
CA ALA A 224 -14.46 12.93 -19.86
C ALA A 224 -15.18 13.12 -21.21
N TYR A 225 -14.46 13.56 -22.25
CA TYR A 225 -15.07 13.86 -23.55
C TYR A 225 -15.05 12.68 -24.53
N LEU A 226 -14.01 11.84 -24.51
CA LEU A 226 -13.91 10.70 -25.42
C LEU A 226 -14.43 9.40 -24.78
N GLY A 227 -14.77 9.40 -23.49
CA GLY A 227 -15.24 8.21 -22.77
C GLY A 227 -14.21 7.09 -22.72
N LEU A 228 -12.92 7.44 -22.86
CA LEU A 228 -11.83 6.46 -22.87
C LEU A 228 -11.64 5.86 -21.48
N GLY A 229 -11.54 4.54 -21.41
CA GLY A 229 -11.18 3.86 -20.16
C GLY A 229 -9.78 4.26 -19.66
N ALA A 230 -9.48 3.97 -18.40
CA ALA A 230 -8.20 4.31 -17.79
C ALA A 230 -6.99 3.72 -18.54
N MET A 231 -7.14 2.52 -19.12
CA MET A 231 -6.05 1.83 -19.81
C MET A 231 -5.64 2.50 -21.14
N PRO A 232 -6.56 2.85 -22.06
CA PRO A 232 -6.23 3.68 -23.22
C PRO A 232 -5.55 5.02 -22.88
N VAL A 233 -6.05 5.73 -21.85
CA VAL A 233 -5.46 7.01 -21.43
C VAL A 233 -4.03 6.82 -20.92
N ALA A 234 -3.77 5.75 -20.17
CA ALA A 234 -2.42 5.40 -19.71
C ALA A 234 -1.45 5.11 -20.87
N ILE A 235 -1.91 4.41 -21.92
CA ILE A 235 -1.07 4.12 -23.11
C ILE A 235 -0.72 5.42 -23.85
N ILE A 236 -1.70 6.31 -24.05
CA ILE A 236 -1.46 7.62 -24.68
C ILE A 236 -0.46 8.43 -23.84
N GLY A 237 -0.65 8.47 -22.51
CA GLY A 237 0.26 9.13 -21.58
C GLY A 237 1.69 8.57 -21.66
N PHE A 238 1.84 7.24 -21.76
CA PHE A 238 3.13 6.59 -21.91
C PHE A 238 3.84 6.97 -23.22
N ILE A 239 3.10 7.00 -24.34
CA ILE A 239 3.65 7.41 -25.64
C ILE A 239 4.15 8.87 -25.57
N ILE A 240 3.34 9.77 -25.00
CA ILE A 240 3.71 11.18 -24.83
C ILE A 240 4.94 11.31 -23.94
N ALA A 241 4.98 10.60 -22.80
CA ALA A 241 6.11 10.63 -21.88
C ALA A 241 7.41 10.11 -22.54
N PHE A 242 7.32 9.03 -23.33
CA PHE A 242 8.46 8.48 -24.06
C PHE A 242 9.06 9.50 -25.04
N PHE A 243 8.22 10.18 -25.83
CA PHE A 243 8.69 11.22 -26.74
C PHE A 243 9.19 12.47 -26.03
N TYR A 244 8.55 12.87 -24.92
CA TYR A 244 8.98 14.01 -24.12
C TYR A 244 10.39 13.81 -23.57
N VAL A 245 10.67 12.64 -22.97
CA VAL A 245 12.00 12.29 -22.47
C VAL A 245 13.03 12.22 -23.61
N ALA A 246 12.65 11.63 -24.76
CA ALA A 246 13.54 11.55 -25.92
C ALA A 246 13.91 12.94 -26.50
N LEU A 247 13.01 13.91 -26.42
CA LEU A 247 13.26 15.29 -26.82
C LEU A 247 14.15 16.03 -25.81
N GLU A 248 13.87 15.85 -24.52
CA GLU A 248 14.64 16.49 -23.44
C GLU A 248 16.10 16.02 -23.42
N MET A 249 16.34 14.71 -23.58
CA MET A 249 17.69 14.15 -23.71
C MET A 249 18.46 14.71 -24.92
N LYS A 250 17.80 14.93 -26.06
CA LYS A 250 18.43 15.54 -27.25
C LYS A 250 18.80 17.00 -27.03
N VAL A 251 18.00 17.74 -26.26
CA VAL A 251 18.29 19.14 -25.93
C VAL A 251 19.47 19.23 -24.97
N GLU A 252 19.61 18.30 -24.02
CA GLU A 252 20.78 18.21 -23.14
C GLU A 252 22.07 17.87 -23.91
N ASP A 253 22.03 16.94 -24.86
CA ASP A 253 23.18 16.64 -25.73
C ASP A 253 23.58 17.86 -26.58
N THR A 254 22.60 18.65 -27.05
CA THR A 254 22.88 19.87 -27.83
C THR A 254 23.52 20.95 -26.97
N LYS A 255 23.07 21.16 -25.73
CA LYS A 255 23.68 22.10 -24.78
C LYS A 255 25.09 21.69 -24.36
N ARG A 256 25.37 20.38 -24.22
CA ARG A 256 26.74 19.87 -23.94
C ARG A 256 27.70 20.10 -25.11
N VAL A 257 27.20 20.06 -26.35
CA VAL A 257 28.00 20.35 -27.55
C VAL A 257 28.24 21.85 -27.72
N GLU A 258 27.30 22.73 -27.36
CA GLU A 258 27.49 24.19 -27.40
C GLU A 258 28.37 24.74 -26.27
N ALA A 259 28.50 24.02 -25.13
CA ALA A 259 29.40 24.40 -24.04
C ALA A 259 30.89 24.14 -24.32
N VAL A 260 31.23 23.55 -25.47
CA VAL A 260 32.62 23.40 -25.91
C VAL A 260 32.82 24.10 -27.26
N PRO A 261 33.25 25.38 -27.25
CA PRO A 261 34.11 25.86 -28.32
C PRO A 261 35.37 26.59 -27.80
N ALA A 262 36.50 26.13 -28.31
CA ALA A 262 37.65 26.93 -28.71
C ALA A 262 38.33 27.86 -27.68
N THR A 263 39.16 27.31 -26.79
CA THR A 263 40.44 27.96 -26.43
C THR A 263 41.51 26.93 -26.12
N ALA A 264 41.95 26.19 -27.14
CA ALA A 264 43.28 25.61 -27.12
C ALA A 264 44.27 26.73 -27.49
N VAL A 265 45.08 27.19 -26.53
CA VAL A 265 46.45 27.73 -26.66
C VAL A 265 46.92 28.16 -25.25
N THR A 266 47.82 27.37 -24.66
CA THR A 266 48.86 27.64 -23.63
C THR A 266 48.47 28.44 -22.36
N THR A 267 48.67 27.96 -21.13
CA THR A 267 49.97 27.58 -20.54
C THR A 267 49.84 26.64 -19.34
N SER A 268 50.86 25.80 -19.18
CA SER A 268 51.09 24.87 -18.07
C SER A 268 51.36 25.60 -16.74
N ALA A 269 50.74 25.15 -15.64
CA ALA A 269 51.34 25.05 -14.31
C ALA A 269 50.39 24.35 -13.32
N SER A 270 50.83 23.18 -12.79
CA SER A 270 50.61 22.62 -11.43
C SER A 270 49.35 23.05 -10.64
N THR A 271 48.53 22.16 -10.07
CA THR A 271 48.88 21.27 -8.94
C THR A 271 47.66 20.39 -8.58
N SER A 272 47.91 19.11 -8.24
CA SER A 272 47.19 18.20 -7.32
C SER A 272 45.64 18.18 -7.25
N THR A 273 45.10 17.03 -7.65
CA THR A 273 44.12 16.20 -6.93
C THR A 273 43.68 16.70 -5.54
N VAL A 274 42.37 16.78 -5.29
CA VAL A 274 41.59 15.90 -4.39
C VAL A 274 40.13 16.36 -4.39
N ALA A 275 39.24 15.37 -4.56
CA ALA A 275 37.80 15.49 -4.45
C ALA A 275 37.34 15.78 -3.01
N SER A 276 36.32 16.62 -2.88
CA SER A 276 35.36 16.57 -1.77
C SER A 276 34.03 17.13 -2.28
N ASP A 277 33.11 16.19 -2.45
CA ASP A 277 31.69 16.37 -2.68
C ASP A 277 31.07 16.62 -1.30
N ASP A 278 30.52 17.81 -1.08
CA ASP A 278 29.80 18.14 0.15
C ASP A 278 28.73 19.18 -0.19
N SER A 279 27.50 18.69 -0.39
CA SER A 279 26.29 19.51 -0.60
C SER A 279 25.06 18.70 -0.18
N ASP A 280 25.06 18.21 1.06
CA ASP A 280 23.86 17.82 1.79
C ASP A 280 23.64 18.88 2.88
N ASP A 281 22.93 19.95 2.56
CA ASP A 281 22.32 20.85 3.56
C ASP A 281 21.33 21.78 2.83
N ASP A 282 20.09 21.32 2.67
CA ASP A 282 18.93 22.19 2.38
C ASP A 282 17.63 21.45 2.75
N PHE A 283 17.37 21.33 4.06
CA PHE A 283 16.02 21.15 4.61
C PHE A 283 15.95 21.81 6.01
N GLU A 284 15.65 23.11 6.04
CA GLU A 284 14.88 23.75 7.12
C GLU A 284 13.46 24.05 6.64
#